data_AF-B6G9F1-F1
#
_entry.id   AF-B6G9F1-F1
#
_cell.length_a   1.000
_cell.length_b   1.000
_cell.length_c   1.000
_cell.angle_alpha   90.00
_cell.angle_beta   90.00
_cell.angle_gamma   90.00
#
_symmetry.space_group_name_H-M   'P 1'
#
loop_
_entity.id
_entity.type
_entity.pdbx_description
1 polymer ?
#
loop_
_entity_poly.entity_id
_entity_poly.type
_entity_poly.pdbx_seq_one_letter_code
_entity_poly.pdbx_strand_id
1 'polypeptide(L)'
;AAQQAGADGDGACGMGLVGKHIGRGWVRGFTITGGAIASSIGHDSHNICVVGDNPADMFAAVRAVGQGGFVLVRDGEVVAKIDLPLGGLMSDKTAEEIAREHDAFMDAGRAMGIEPPLDPIMGMIFLPLPVIPTLRIRPEGMFDVTTFAYAE
;
A
#
# COMPACT_ATOMS: atom_id res chain seq x y z
N ALA A 1 10.80 12.96 28.71
CA ALA A 1 12.02 13.60 28.17
C ALA A 1 12.45 12.96 26.85
N ALA A 2 12.86 11.68 26.82
CA ALA A 2 13.26 10.99 25.58
C ALA A 2 12.14 10.94 24.51
N GLN A 3 10.89 10.73 24.91
CA GLN A 3 9.73 10.75 23.98
C GLN A 3 9.50 12.11 23.28
N GLN A 4 10.03 13.21 23.81
CA GLN A 4 9.83 14.54 23.24
C GLN A 4 10.95 14.97 22.31
N ALA A 5 12.10 14.30 22.34
CA ALA A 5 13.30 14.71 21.60
C ALA A 5 13.36 14.12 20.17
N GLY A 6 12.65 13.04 19.89
CA GLY A 6 12.76 12.34 18.61
C GLY A 6 14.12 11.67 18.41
N ALA A 7 14.18 10.66 17.53
CA ALA A 7 15.47 10.05 17.16
C ALA A 7 16.36 11.02 16.36
N ASP A 8 15.75 12.02 15.73
CA ASP A 8 16.39 12.88 14.73
C ASP A 8 16.46 14.36 15.18
N GLY A 9 15.97 14.68 16.40
CA GLY A 9 16.04 16.03 16.99
C GLY A 9 14.97 17.03 16.53
N ASP A 10 14.17 16.73 15.50
CA ASP A 10 13.21 17.66 14.87
C ASP A 10 11.76 17.52 15.39
N GLY A 11 11.57 17.15 16.67
CA GLY A 11 10.27 17.16 17.35
C GLY A 11 9.95 15.87 18.09
N ALA A 12 8.67 15.64 18.38
CA ALA A 12 8.23 14.49 19.20
C ALA A 12 8.70 13.15 18.59
N CYS A 13 8.97 12.15 19.44
CA CYS A 13 9.33 10.80 19.00
C CYS A 13 8.37 10.28 17.94
N GLY A 14 8.93 9.82 16.82
CA GLY A 14 8.18 9.29 15.68
C GLY A 14 7.90 10.30 14.57
N MET A 15 8.08 11.61 14.76
CA MET A 15 7.87 12.58 13.67
C MET A 15 8.89 12.46 12.53
N GLY A 16 10.12 12.02 12.83
CA GLY A 16 11.13 11.69 11.83
C GLY A 16 10.87 10.39 11.06
N LEU A 17 9.97 9.53 11.57
CA LEU A 17 9.53 8.30 10.91
C LEU A 17 8.44 8.55 9.86
N VAL A 18 7.94 9.79 9.73
CA VAL A 18 7.06 10.16 8.62
C VAL A 18 7.91 10.26 7.37
N GLY A 19 7.76 9.27 6.47
CA GLY A 19 8.48 9.23 5.21
C GLY A 19 8.30 10.53 4.43
N LYS A 20 9.41 11.23 4.15
CA LYS A 20 9.44 12.45 3.31
C LYS A 20 9.54 12.12 1.81
N HIS A 21 9.74 10.86 1.48
CA HIS A 21 10.02 10.39 0.13
C HIS A 21 8.78 9.74 -0.48
N ILE A 22 8.54 10.01 -1.76
CA ILE A 22 7.48 9.38 -2.56
C ILE A 22 8.16 8.70 -3.75
N GLY A 23 8.30 7.39 -3.66
CA GLY A 23 8.83 6.57 -4.73
C GLY A 23 7.79 6.43 -5.83
N ARG A 24 8.23 6.54 -7.07
CA ARG A 24 7.37 6.39 -8.25
C ARG A 24 8.01 5.38 -9.19
N GLY A 25 7.17 4.56 -9.79
CA GLY A 25 7.59 3.54 -10.74
C GLY A 25 6.42 3.04 -11.54
N TRP A 26 6.71 2.47 -12.70
CA TRP A 26 5.73 1.79 -13.53
C TRP A 26 5.63 0.33 -13.10
N VAL A 27 4.41 -0.17 -12.99
CA VAL A 27 4.15 -1.57 -12.68
C VAL A 27 3.35 -2.22 -13.80
N ARG A 28 3.67 -3.47 -14.11
CA ARG A 28 2.89 -4.32 -15.03
C ARG A 28 2.19 -5.41 -14.20
N GLY A 29 0.99 -5.79 -14.62
CA GLY A 29 0.21 -6.87 -13.99
C GLY A 29 -1.03 -6.37 -13.25
N PHE A 30 -1.02 -5.13 -12.77
CA PHE A 30 -2.22 -4.45 -12.28
C PHE A 30 -2.94 -3.78 -13.45
N THR A 31 -3.83 -4.52 -14.12
CA THR A 31 -4.61 -4.05 -15.27
C THR A 31 -5.85 -3.25 -14.87
N ILE A 32 -5.71 -2.42 -13.82
CA ILE A 32 -6.78 -1.53 -13.34
C ILE A 32 -7.09 -0.47 -14.40
N THR A 33 -8.37 -0.19 -14.62
CA THR A 33 -8.83 0.90 -15.49
C THR A 33 -9.84 1.78 -14.75
N GLY A 34 -9.62 3.10 -14.79
CA GLY A 34 -10.40 4.11 -14.07
C GLY A 34 -10.34 3.92 -12.56
N GLY A 35 -9.17 3.65 -11.99
CA GLY A 35 -9.11 3.35 -10.56
C GLY A 35 -7.72 3.15 -9.97
N ALA A 36 -7.72 2.85 -8.67
CA ALA A 36 -6.53 2.57 -7.90
C ALA A 36 -6.78 1.56 -6.76
N ILE A 37 -5.71 0.89 -6.35
CA ILE A 37 -5.62 0.08 -5.14
C ILE A 37 -4.52 0.64 -4.23
N ALA A 38 -4.81 0.79 -2.94
CA ALA A 38 -3.85 1.23 -1.94
C ALA A 38 -3.81 0.26 -0.74
N SER A 39 -2.64 0.18 -0.10
CA SER A 39 -2.41 -0.69 1.06
C SER A 39 -1.45 -0.02 2.04
N SER A 40 -1.70 -0.18 3.34
CA SER A 40 -0.69 0.02 4.40
C SER A 40 0.14 -1.23 4.68
N ILE A 41 -0.29 -2.40 4.21
CA ILE A 41 0.53 -3.61 4.24
C ILE A 41 1.37 -3.66 2.97
N GLY A 42 2.65 -3.32 3.13
CA GLY A 42 3.68 -3.45 2.12
C GLY A 42 4.93 -4.01 2.78
N HIS A 43 5.13 -5.32 2.66
CA HIS A 43 6.21 -6.01 3.36
C HIS A 43 7.57 -5.40 2.98
N ASP A 44 8.53 -5.22 3.89
CA ASP A 44 8.44 -5.32 5.36
C ASP A 44 8.41 -3.93 6.03
N SER A 45 8.43 -2.85 5.22
CA SER A 45 8.47 -1.48 5.74
C SER A 45 7.09 -0.92 6.09
N HIS A 46 6.03 -1.49 5.53
CA HIS A 46 4.63 -1.12 5.78
C HIS A 46 4.33 0.36 5.58
N ASN A 47 4.99 0.97 4.59
CA ASN A 47 4.61 2.28 4.07
C ASN A 47 3.38 2.16 3.19
N ILE A 48 2.66 3.26 3.00
CA ILE A 48 1.55 3.30 2.04
C ILE A 48 2.09 3.03 0.63
N CYS A 49 1.56 1.98 0.00
CA CYS A 49 1.79 1.66 -1.40
C CYS A 49 0.48 1.85 -2.17
N VAL A 50 0.55 2.44 -3.35
CA VAL A 50 -0.61 2.66 -4.22
C VAL A 50 -0.26 2.36 -5.66
N VAL A 51 -1.17 1.69 -6.35
CA VAL A 51 -1.12 1.41 -7.78
C VAL A 51 -2.42 1.90 -8.41
N GLY A 52 -2.34 2.64 -9.50
CA GLY A 52 -3.52 3.09 -10.24
C GLY A 52 -3.14 3.60 -11.62
N ASP A 53 -4.14 3.81 -12.46
CA ASP A 53 -3.94 4.29 -13.83
C ASP A 53 -4.04 5.82 -13.95
N ASN A 54 -4.52 6.50 -12.89
CA ASN A 54 -4.63 7.95 -12.86
C ASN A 54 -4.32 8.53 -11.46
N PRO A 55 -3.73 9.74 -11.37
CA PRO A 55 -3.36 10.33 -10.08
C PRO A 55 -4.53 10.66 -9.15
N ALA A 56 -5.71 10.94 -9.69
CA ALA A 56 -6.86 11.36 -8.89
C ALA A 56 -7.36 10.20 -8.01
N ASP A 57 -7.56 9.02 -8.60
CA ASP A 57 -7.96 7.82 -7.88
C ASP A 57 -6.88 7.30 -6.95
N MET A 58 -5.60 7.39 -7.36
CA MET A 58 -4.48 7.05 -6.48
C MET A 58 -4.49 7.93 -5.21
N PHE A 59 -4.73 9.23 -5.35
CA PHE A 59 -4.80 10.13 -4.21
C PHE A 59 -6.02 9.85 -3.33
N ALA A 60 -7.18 9.60 -3.94
CA ALA A 60 -8.39 9.21 -3.20
C ALA A 60 -8.19 7.91 -2.41
N ALA A 61 -7.56 6.89 -3.02
CA ALA A 61 -7.26 5.62 -2.37
C ALA A 61 -6.32 5.83 -1.17
N VAL A 62 -5.21 6.56 -1.34
CA VAL A 62 -4.27 6.88 -0.24
C VAL A 62 -4.96 7.60 0.92
N ARG A 63 -5.84 8.57 0.63
CA ARG A 63 -6.60 9.27 1.68
C ARG A 63 -7.56 8.34 2.41
N ALA A 64 -8.21 7.44 1.68
CA ALA A 64 -9.20 6.52 2.22
C ALA A 64 -8.58 5.41 3.09
N VAL A 65 -7.27 5.10 2.93
CA VAL A 65 -6.58 4.12 3.80
C VAL A 65 -6.72 4.50 5.28
N GLY A 66 -6.68 5.80 5.62
CA GLY A 66 -6.93 6.27 6.98
C GLY A 66 -5.91 5.72 7.99
N GLN A 67 -6.37 4.94 8.97
CA GLN A 67 -5.51 4.29 9.98
C GLN A 67 -4.86 2.99 9.48
N GLY A 68 -5.15 2.58 8.24
CA GLY A 68 -4.53 1.44 7.57
C GLY A 68 -5.56 0.41 7.11
N GLY A 69 -5.10 -0.48 6.23
CA GLY A 69 -5.94 -1.41 5.50
C GLY A 69 -5.63 -1.48 4.03
N PHE A 70 -6.59 -2.05 3.29
CA PHE A 70 -6.61 -2.08 1.83
C PHE A 70 -7.80 -1.27 1.33
N VAL A 71 -7.61 -0.52 0.24
CA VAL A 71 -8.66 0.29 -0.37
C VAL A 71 -8.62 0.11 -1.88
N LEU A 72 -9.80 -0.07 -2.49
CA LEU A 72 -10.03 0.04 -3.91
C LEU A 72 -10.86 1.29 -4.20
N VAL A 73 -10.42 2.09 -5.15
CA VAL A 73 -11.13 3.28 -5.66
C VAL A 73 -11.37 3.14 -7.15
N ARG A 74 -12.57 3.54 -7.59
CA ARG A 74 -12.93 3.66 -9.00
C ARG A 74 -13.71 4.94 -9.23
N ASP A 75 -13.31 5.70 -10.25
CA ASP A 75 -13.96 6.95 -10.65
C ASP A 75 -14.18 7.92 -9.47
N GLY A 76 -13.20 8.02 -8.57
CA GLY A 76 -13.19 8.88 -7.38
C GLY A 76 -13.83 8.29 -6.12
N GLU A 77 -14.50 7.14 -6.21
CA GLU A 77 -15.28 6.54 -5.11
C GLU A 77 -14.63 5.27 -4.56
N VAL A 78 -14.71 5.08 -3.24
CA VAL A 78 -14.25 3.84 -2.59
C VAL A 78 -15.24 2.72 -2.90
N VAL A 79 -14.79 1.69 -3.62
CA VAL A 79 -15.62 0.55 -4.02
C VAL A 79 -15.47 -0.67 -3.10
N ALA A 80 -14.32 -0.80 -2.44
CA ALA A 80 -14.11 -1.81 -1.40
C ALA A 80 -13.01 -1.37 -0.43
N LYS A 81 -13.13 -1.83 0.82
CA LYS A 81 -12.19 -1.51 1.89
C LYS A 81 -12.12 -2.62 2.93
N ILE A 82 -10.91 -2.93 3.38
CA ILE A 82 -10.66 -3.73 4.58
C ILE A 82 -9.97 -2.81 5.59
N ASP A 83 -10.64 -2.49 6.69
CA ASP A 83 -10.09 -1.59 7.74
C ASP A 83 -9.19 -2.36 8.71
N LEU A 84 -7.94 -1.90 8.86
CA LEU A 84 -6.93 -2.47 9.75
C LEU A 84 -6.39 -1.41 10.73
N PRO A 85 -7.22 -0.89 11.66
CA PRO A 85 -6.87 0.25 12.51
C PRO A 85 -5.71 -0.03 13.49
N LEU A 86 -5.38 -1.29 13.76
CA LEU A 86 -4.34 -1.65 14.71
C LEU A 86 -2.99 -1.70 14.01
N GLY A 87 -2.23 -0.60 14.11
CA GLY A 87 -0.90 -0.46 13.51
C GLY A 87 -0.91 -0.48 11.98
N GLY A 88 -2.07 -0.36 11.33
CA GLY A 88 -2.23 -0.51 9.90
C GLY A 88 -2.09 -1.94 9.37
N LEU A 89 -2.12 -2.93 10.27
CA LEU A 89 -1.84 -4.35 9.94
C LEU A 89 -2.92 -5.31 10.44
N MET A 90 -3.64 -4.96 11.50
CA MET A 90 -4.62 -5.85 12.13
C MET A 90 -5.96 -5.14 12.33
N SER A 91 -7.02 -5.94 12.37
CA SER A 91 -8.36 -5.49 12.70
C SER A 91 -8.73 -5.83 14.14
N ASP A 92 -9.65 -5.06 14.70
CA ASP A 92 -10.35 -5.33 15.96
C ASP A 92 -11.70 -6.06 15.76
N LYS A 93 -12.07 -6.34 14.50
CA LYS A 93 -13.25 -7.13 14.13
C LYS A 93 -13.06 -8.63 14.34
N THR A 94 -14.16 -9.39 14.27
CA THR A 94 -14.10 -10.86 14.28
C THR A 94 -13.47 -11.40 12.99
N ALA A 95 -12.95 -12.63 13.05
CA ALA A 95 -12.34 -13.27 11.88
C ALA A 95 -13.37 -13.47 10.75
N GLU A 96 -14.62 -13.77 11.09
CA GLU A 96 -15.71 -13.96 10.15
C GLU A 96 -16.10 -12.66 9.43
N GLU A 97 -16.05 -11.52 10.13
CA GLU A 97 -16.26 -10.21 9.51
C GLU A 97 -15.14 -9.89 8.53
N ILE A 98 -13.88 -10.08 8.94
CA ILE A 98 -12.73 -9.83 8.07
C ILE A 98 -12.70 -10.78 6.88
N ALA A 99 -13.10 -12.05 7.04
CA ALA A 99 -13.20 -12.99 5.93
C ALA A 99 -14.22 -12.51 4.89
N ARG A 100 -15.40 -12.02 5.32
CA ARG A 100 -16.39 -11.47 4.39
C ARG A 100 -15.90 -10.19 3.68
N GLU A 101 -15.23 -9.31 4.41
CA GLU A 101 -14.64 -8.09 3.83
C GLU A 101 -13.53 -8.42 2.84
N HIS A 102 -12.70 -9.41 3.16
CA HIS A 102 -11.68 -9.95 2.28
C HIS A 102 -12.30 -10.48 0.98
N ASP A 103 -13.32 -11.33 1.06
CA ASP A 103 -13.95 -11.92 -0.13
C ASP A 103 -14.59 -10.83 -1.02
N ALA A 104 -15.29 -9.88 -0.41
CA ALA A 104 -15.87 -8.74 -1.13
C ALA A 104 -14.78 -7.85 -1.78
N PHE A 105 -13.65 -7.64 -1.11
CA PHE A 105 -12.52 -6.89 -1.63
C PHE A 105 -11.89 -7.59 -2.83
N MET A 106 -11.73 -8.92 -2.74
CA MET A 106 -11.23 -9.74 -3.83
C MET A 106 -12.14 -9.64 -5.05
N ASP A 107 -13.45 -9.79 -4.88
CA ASP A 107 -14.43 -9.65 -5.96
C ASP A 107 -14.40 -8.25 -6.61
N ALA A 108 -14.29 -7.19 -5.80
CA ALA A 108 -14.15 -5.82 -6.32
C ALA A 108 -12.85 -5.63 -7.10
N GLY A 109 -11.74 -6.19 -6.63
CA GLY A 109 -10.46 -6.16 -7.33
C GLY A 109 -10.51 -6.86 -8.69
N ARG A 110 -11.21 -8.01 -8.77
CA ARG A 110 -11.49 -8.71 -10.03
C ARG A 110 -12.35 -7.85 -10.96
N ALA A 111 -13.42 -7.23 -10.46
CA ALA A 111 -14.27 -6.34 -11.25
C ALA A 111 -13.53 -5.09 -11.77
N MET A 112 -12.43 -4.70 -11.13
CA MET A 112 -11.53 -3.64 -11.58
C MET A 112 -10.47 -4.10 -12.60
N GLY A 113 -10.44 -5.38 -12.93
CA GLY A 113 -9.55 -5.96 -13.93
C GLY A 113 -8.22 -6.49 -13.37
N ILE A 114 -8.05 -6.60 -12.05
CA ILE A 114 -6.91 -7.33 -11.48
C ILE A 114 -7.21 -8.82 -11.67
N GLU A 115 -6.63 -9.46 -12.68
CA GLU A 115 -6.93 -10.86 -13.00
C GLU A 115 -5.83 -11.84 -12.53
N PRO A 116 -6.15 -13.13 -12.33
CA PRO A 116 -5.15 -14.16 -12.11
C PRO A 116 -4.05 -14.15 -13.19
N PRO A 117 -2.79 -14.46 -12.83
CA PRO A 117 -2.35 -15.03 -11.56
C PRO A 117 -2.13 -14.00 -10.44
N LEU A 118 -2.34 -12.70 -10.70
CA LEU A 118 -2.16 -11.67 -9.68
C LEU A 118 -3.33 -11.72 -8.70
N ASP A 119 -3.01 -11.78 -7.42
CA ASP A 119 -3.97 -11.59 -6.34
C ASP A 119 -3.92 -10.11 -5.88
N PRO A 120 -5.06 -9.39 -5.78
CA PRO A 120 -5.10 -7.97 -5.42
C PRO A 120 -4.34 -7.65 -4.14
N ILE A 121 -4.49 -8.48 -3.11
CA ILE A 121 -3.88 -8.26 -1.79
C ILE A 121 -2.40 -8.65 -1.85
N MET A 122 -2.09 -9.88 -2.30
CA MET A 122 -0.70 -10.35 -2.33
C MET A 122 0.18 -9.51 -3.26
N GLY A 123 -0.38 -9.05 -4.38
CA GLY A 123 0.31 -8.14 -5.29
C GLY A 123 0.80 -6.89 -4.58
N MET A 124 -0.07 -6.27 -3.78
CA MET A 124 0.28 -5.06 -3.00
C MET A 124 1.27 -5.35 -1.88
N ILE A 125 1.10 -6.48 -1.17
CA ILE A 125 1.96 -6.86 -0.05
C ILE A 125 3.41 -7.02 -0.49
N PHE A 126 3.66 -7.63 -1.65
CA PHE A 126 5.02 -7.96 -2.11
C PHE A 126 5.66 -6.94 -3.03
N LEU A 127 4.88 -5.98 -3.56
CA LEU A 127 5.40 -4.94 -4.46
C LEU A 127 6.55 -4.12 -3.83
N PRO A 128 6.50 -3.73 -2.55
CA PRO A 128 7.57 -2.97 -1.92
C PRO A 128 8.62 -3.80 -1.16
N LEU A 129 8.61 -5.14 -1.24
CA LEU A 129 9.50 -6.02 -0.44
C LEU A 129 10.92 -6.10 -1.00
N PRO A 130 11.92 -5.38 -0.45
CA PRO A 130 13.22 -5.18 -1.11
C PRO A 130 14.21 -6.32 -0.87
N VAL A 131 13.70 -7.54 -0.65
CA VAL A 131 14.48 -8.76 -0.39
C VAL A 131 14.04 -9.95 -1.26
N ILE A 132 13.06 -9.76 -2.15
CA ILE A 132 12.55 -10.78 -3.09
C ILE A 132 12.63 -10.26 -4.54
N PRO A 133 12.70 -11.13 -5.56
CA PRO A 133 13.71 -10.99 -6.59
C PRO A 133 13.54 -9.78 -7.53
N THR A 134 14.69 -9.22 -7.92
CA THR A 134 14.91 -8.14 -8.90
C THR A 134 14.50 -6.75 -8.43
N LEU A 135 13.56 -6.10 -9.11
CA LEU A 135 13.27 -4.69 -8.94
C LEU A 135 12.04 -4.48 -8.05
N ARG A 136 12.14 -3.62 -7.04
CA ARG A 136 11.10 -3.35 -6.04
C ARG A 136 10.96 -1.86 -5.80
N ILE A 137 9.75 -1.41 -5.48
CA ILE A 137 9.49 0.01 -5.18
C ILE A 137 9.75 0.28 -3.70
N ARG A 138 10.40 1.40 -3.40
CA ARG A 138 10.58 1.94 -2.06
C ARG A 138 10.20 3.41 -2.03
N PRO A 139 9.97 4.04 -0.86
CA PRO A 139 9.76 5.48 -0.78
C PRO A 139 10.85 6.29 -1.47
N GLU A 140 12.09 5.80 -1.50
CA GLU A 140 13.23 6.49 -2.12
C GLU A 140 13.35 6.24 -3.64
N GLY A 141 12.58 5.31 -4.22
CA GLY A 141 12.60 5.01 -5.65
C GLY A 141 12.58 3.52 -5.97
N MET A 142 12.91 3.18 -7.21
CA MET A 142 13.06 1.79 -7.64
C MET A 142 14.40 1.22 -7.13
N PHE A 143 14.34 0.13 -6.40
CA PHE A 143 15.50 -0.55 -5.82
C PHE A 143 15.73 -1.89 -6.51
N ASP A 144 16.93 -2.10 -7.03
CA ASP A 144 17.36 -3.36 -7.62
C ASP A 144 18.06 -4.20 -6.55
N VAL A 145 17.39 -5.28 -6.15
CA VAL A 145 17.86 -6.22 -5.13
C VAL A 145 19.09 -7.02 -5.61
N THR A 146 19.30 -7.14 -6.93
CA THR A 146 20.44 -7.90 -7.49
C THR A 146 21.74 -7.11 -7.50
N THR A 147 21.66 -5.79 -7.71
CA THR A 147 22.81 -4.88 -7.69
C THR A 147 22.95 -4.14 -6.37
N PHE A 148 21.92 -4.23 -5.51
CA PHE A 148 21.83 -3.56 -4.22
C PHE A 148 21.96 -2.03 -4.32
N ALA A 149 21.35 -1.47 -5.37
CA ALA A 149 21.38 -0.06 -5.70
C ALA A 149 20.00 0.43 -6.14
N TYR A 150 19.80 1.75 -6.15
CA TYR A 150 18.63 2.34 -6.79
C TYR A 150 18.83 2.32 -8.31
N ALA A 151 17.78 1.93 -9.04
CA ALA A 151 17.75 2.05 -10.49
C ALA A 151 17.61 3.52 -10.89
N GLU A 152 18.36 3.92 -11.92
CA GLU A 152 18.31 5.26 -12.52
C GLU A 152 17.04 5.51 -13.34
#